data_AF-A0A7X3XAG6-F1
#
_entry.id   AF-A0A7X3XAG6-F1
#
_cell.length_a   1.000
_cell.length_b   1.000
_cell.length_c   1.000
_cell.angle_alpha   90.00
_cell.angle_beta   90.00
_cell.angle_gamma   90.00
#
_symmetry.space_group_name_H-M   'P 1'
#
loop_
_entity.id
_entity.type
_entity.pdbx_description
1 polymer ?
#
loop_
_entity_poly.entity_id
_entity_poly.type
_entity_poly.pdbx_seq_one_letter_code
_entity_poly.pdbx_strand_id
1 'polypeptide(L)'
;MSHATNHQGLTLLEAVIAMALFFVAVLAFAGVAVTASKGAAASKHLTVATTLAQDKLERVRGSGYDPAAARETTEAYGTIPDFDMYQRVVRMETGRPVPGLQTATVMVSWADDLHSVTVSTILAP
;
A
#
# COMPACT_ATOMS: atom_id res chain seq x y z
N MET A 1 67.70 3.69 -12.04
CA MET A 1 66.55 3.33 -12.90
C MET A 1 65.40 4.26 -12.54
N SER A 2 65.19 5.32 -13.32
CA SER A 2 64.14 6.30 -13.07
C SER A 2 62.91 5.90 -13.89
N HIS A 3 61.87 5.43 -13.22
CA HIS A 3 60.56 5.18 -13.84
C HIS A 3 59.97 6.53 -14.25
N ALA A 4 59.84 6.77 -15.56
CA ALA A 4 59.06 7.89 -16.06
C ALA A 4 57.57 7.61 -15.78
N THR A 5 57.00 8.31 -14.80
CA THR A 5 55.55 8.34 -14.56
C THR A 5 54.89 9.08 -15.72
N ASN A 6 54.19 8.33 -16.57
CA ASN A 6 53.42 8.83 -17.71
C ASN A 6 52.19 9.61 -17.20
N HIS A 7 52.28 10.94 -17.14
CA HIS A 7 51.15 11.82 -16.79
C HIS A 7 50.38 12.18 -18.05
N GLN A 8 49.52 11.29 -18.55
CA GLN A 8 48.54 11.63 -19.59
C GLN A 8 47.39 12.40 -18.92
N GLY A 9 47.29 13.70 -19.22
CA GLY A 9 46.18 14.53 -18.80
C GLY A 9 44.92 14.24 -19.62
N LEU A 10 43.75 14.56 -19.05
CA LEU A 10 42.46 14.39 -19.71
C LEU A 10 42.35 15.37 -20.88
N THR A 11 41.87 14.91 -22.04
CA THR A 11 41.64 15.82 -23.17
C THR A 11 40.36 16.64 -22.96
N LEU A 12 40.26 17.84 -23.54
CA LEU A 12 39.04 18.65 -23.43
C LEU A 12 37.81 17.90 -23.98
N LEU A 13 37.96 17.17 -25.07
CA LEU A 13 36.90 16.36 -25.65
C LEU A 13 36.45 15.24 -24.71
N GLU A 14 37.41 14.58 -24.05
CA GLU A 14 37.11 13.54 -23.06
C GLU A 14 36.36 14.09 -21.85
N ALA A 15 36.72 15.28 -21.37
CA ALA A 15 35.99 15.95 -20.28
C ALA A 15 34.54 16.23 -20.68
N VAL A 16 34.32 16.75 -21.89
CA VAL A 16 32.98 17.08 -22.40
C VAL A 16 32.14 15.82 -22.57
N ILE A 17 32.72 14.73 -23.11
CA ILE A 17 32.02 13.44 -23.25
C ILE A 17 31.70 12.84 -21.88
N ALA A 18 32.65 12.85 -20.93
CA ALA A 18 32.44 12.35 -19.58
C ALA A 18 31.33 13.13 -18.84
N MET A 19 31.31 14.46 -18.97
CA MET A 19 30.25 15.30 -18.41
C MET A 19 28.89 15.01 -19.06
N ALA A 20 28.85 14.80 -20.37
CA ALA A 20 27.61 14.46 -21.07
C ALA A 20 27.04 13.11 -20.57
N LEU A 21 27.88 12.09 -20.45
CA LEU A 21 27.49 10.79 -19.88
C LEU A 21 27.06 10.91 -18.41
N PHE A 22 27.74 11.75 -17.63
CA PHE A 22 27.38 12.03 -16.25
C PHE A 22 25.98 12.66 -16.14
N PHE A 23 25.65 13.63 -16.98
CA PHE A 23 24.31 14.23 -16.97
C PHE A 23 23.21 13.24 -17.35
N VAL A 24 23.45 12.37 -18.34
CA VAL A 24 22.49 11.30 -18.69
C VAL A 24 22.28 10.35 -17.49
N ALA A 25 23.35 9.98 -16.79
CA ALA A 25 23.25 9.11 -15.61
C ALA A 25 22.47 9.77 -14.45
N VAL A 26 22.70 11.05 -14.17
CA VAL A 26 21.99 11.78 -13.10
C VAL A 26 20.49 11.90 -13.41
N LEU A 27 20.13 12.16 -14.67
CA LEU A 27 18.73 12.23 -15.10
C LEU A 27 18.02 10.87 -14.95
N ALA A 28 18.70 9.79 -15.33
CA ALA A 28 18.17 8.43 -15.13
C ALA A 28 17.95 8.14 -13.63
N PHE A 29 18.89 8.52 -12.77
CA PHE A 29 18.80 8.32 -11.33
C PHE A 29 17.64 9.11 -10.69
N ALA A 30 17.38 10.33 -11.16
CA ALA A 30 16.25 11.13 -10.68
C ALA A 30 14.90 10.40 -10.88
N GLY A 31 14.72 9.71 -12.01
CA GLY A 31 13.53 8.90 -12.27
C GLY A 31 13.35 7.73 -11.29
N VAL A 32 14.46 7.08 -10.91
CA VAL A 32 14.46 5.99 -9.92
C VAL A 32 14.04 6.51 -8.54
N ALA A 33 14.56 7.67 -8.11
CA ALA A 33 14.23 8.25 -6.81
C ALA A 33 12.73 8.59 -6.67
N VAL A 34 12.13 9.15 -7.72
CA VAL A 34 10.68 9.43 -7.75
C VAL A 34 9.87 8.14 -7.69
N THR A 35 10.26 7.12 -8.45
CA THR A 35 9.58 5.82 -8.48
C THR A 35 9.65 5.12 -7.14
N ALA A 36 10.83 5.10 -6.51
CA ALA A 36 11.04 4.54 -5.18
C ALA A 36 10.17 5.24 -4.13
N SER A 37 10.09 6.58 -4.17
CA SER A 37 9.26 7.36 -3.25
C SER A 37 7.77 7.05 -3.40
N LYS A 38 7.28 6.95 -4.64
CA LYS A 38 5.90 6.54 -4.93
C LYS A 38 5.61 5.10 -4.45
N GLY A 39 6.56 4.20 -4.68
CA GLY A 39 6.49 2.82 -4.19
C GLY A 39 6.35 2.74 -2.67
N ALA A 40 7.18 3.49 -1.94
CA ALA A 40 7.11 3.55 -0.48
C ALA A 40 5.76 4.10 0.02
N ALA A 41 5.23 5.15 -0.63
CA ALA A 41 3.92 5.70 -0.28
C ALA A 41 2.79 4.68 -0.53
N ALA A 42 2.81 3.99 -1.67
CA ALA A 42 1.83 2.94 -1.99
C ALA A 42 1.89 1.78 -0.98
N SER A 43 3.10 1.32 -0.63
CA SER A 43 3.30 0.29 0.40
C SER A 43 2.76 0.73 1.75
N LYS A 44 3.00 1.99 2.16
CA LYS A 44 2.44 2.54 3.39
C LYS A 44 0.91 2.45 3.40
N HIS A 45 0.26 2.86 2.31
CA HIS A 45 -1.21 2.81 2.24
C HIS A 45 -1.74 1.37 2.32
N LEU A 46 -1.09 0.43 1.64
CA LEU A 46 -1.44 -1.00 1.71
C LEU A 46 -1.31 -1.55 3.13
N THR A 47 -0.20 -1.25 3.81
CA THR A 47 0.02 -1.69 5.20
C THR A 47 -1.07 -1.14 6.12
N VAL A 48 -1.34 0.17 6.06
CA VAL A 48 -2.37 0.80 6.90
C VAL A 48 -3.76 0.23 6.59
N ALA A 49 -4.15 0.13 5.32
CA ALA A 49 -5.44 -0.42 4.93
C ALA A 49 -5.62 -1.86 5.41
N THR A 50 -4.57 -2.68 5.29
CA THR A 50 -4.58 -4.07 5.77
C THR A 50 -4.73 -4.12 7.29
N THR A 51 -3.97 -3.31 8.03
CA THR A 51 -4.08 -3.25 9.50
C THR A 51 -5.48 -2.81 9.94
N LEU A 52 -6.06 -1.78 9.31
CA LEU A 52 -7.42 -1.31 9.61
C LEU A 52 -8.49 -2.36 9.29
N ALA A 53 -8.29 -3.14 8.23
CA ALA A 53 -9.19 -4.19 7.82
C ALA A 53 -9.13 -5.38 8.79
N GLN A 54 -7.92 -5.81 9.17
CA GLN A 54 -7.70 -6.89 10.12
C GLN A 54 -8.20 -6.53 11.52
N ASP A 55 -7.87 -5.34 12.05
CA ASP A 55 -8.37 -4.88 13.36
C ASP A 55 -9.90 -4.91 13.43
N LYS A 56 -10.57 -4.39 12.39
CA LYS A 56 -12.04 -4.43 12.35
C LYS A 56 -12.56 -5.86 12.22
N LEU A 57 -11.92 -6.70 11.41
CA LEU A 57 -12.31 -8.10 11.26
C LEU A 57 -12.18 -8.86 12.58
N GLU A 58 -11.12 -8.62 13.36
CA GLU A 58 -10.92 -9.21 14.68
C GLU A 58 -12.00 -8.76 15.66
N ARG A 59 -12.38 -7.48 15.65
CA ARG A 59 -13.50 -6.98 16.47
C ARG A 59 -14.83 -7.63 16.10
N VAL A 60 -15.08 -7.84 14.80
CA VAL A 60 -16.26 -8.57 14.31
C VAL A 60 -16.22 -10.05 14.70
N ARG A 61 -15.05 -10.69 14.63
CA ARG A 61 -14.87 -12.06 15.15
C ARG A 61 -15.14 -12.13 16.66
N GLY A 62 -14.68 -11.13 17.41
CA GLY A 62 -14.88 -11.03 18.86
C GLY A 62 -16.35 -10.87 19.27
N SER A 63 -17.19 -10.25 18.42
CA SER A 63 -18.65 -10.22 18.65
C SER A 63 -19.34 -11.57 18.42
N GLY A 64 -18.67 -12.52 17.76
CA GLY A 64 -19.20 -13.85 17.51
C GLY A 64 -20.28 -13.90 16.42
N TYR A 65 -20.90 -15.07 16.28
CA TYR A 65 -22.01 -15.31 15.36
C TYR A 65 -23.29 -14.64 15.85
N ASP A 66 -23.93 -13.86 14.98
CA ASP A 66 -25.25 -13.28 15.23
C ASP A 66 -26.17 -13.55 14.01
N PRO A 67 -27.19 -14.42 14.16
CA PRO A 67 -28.09 -14.79 13.06
C PRO A 67 -28.99 -13.64 12.60
N ALA A 68 -29.11 -12.55 13.37
CA ALA A 68 -29.86 -11.35 13.00
C ALA A 68 -28.97 -10.24 12.41
N ALA A 69 -27.64 -10.39 12.44
CA ALA A 69 -26.70 -9.35 12.02
C ALA A 69 -26.47 -9.27 10.51
N ALA A 70 -27.41 -9.67 9.65
CA ALA A 70 -27.28 -9.41 8.21
C ALA A 70 -27.38 -7.89 7.97
N ARG A 71 -26.24 -7.24 7.75
CA ARG A 71 -26.14 -5.78 7.63
C ARG A 71 -24.88 -5.35 6.91
N GLU A 72 -24.92 -4.15 6.39
CA GLU A 72 -23.76 -3.41 5.92
C GLU A 72 -23.61 -2.14 6.74
N THR A 73 -22.39 -1.84 7.18
CA THR A 73 -22.08 -0.63 7.93
C THR A 73 -20.87 0.04 7.32
N THR A 74 -20.96 1.36 7.12
CA THR A 74 -19.91 2.16 6.51
C THR A 74 -19.38 3.19 7.50
N GLU A 75 -18.08 3.18 7.71
CA GLU A 75 -17.31 4.25 8.33
C GLU A 75 -16.69 5.06 7.19
N ALA A 76 -17.33 6.18 6.84
CA ALA A 76 -16.95 7.01 5.70
C ALA A 76 -15.58 7.70 5.92
N TYR A 77 -15.03 8.26 4.84
CA TYR A 77 -13.83 9.11 4.90
C TYR A 77 -13.98 10.22 5.97
N GLY A 78 -12.90 10.47 6.71
CA GLY A 78 -12.88 11.44 7.81
C GLY A 78 -13.59 11.00 9.09
N THR A 79 -14.12 9.77 9.16
CA THR A 79 -14.81 9.27 10.37
C THR A 79 -13.96 8.31 11.22
N ILE A 80 -12.90 7.76 10.65
CA ILE A 80 -11.95 6.88 11.35
C ILE A 80 -10.87 7.76 12.01
N PRO A 81 -10.75 7.78 13.35
CA PRO A 81 -9.77 8.62 14.04
C PRO A 81 -8.34 8.36 13.52
N ASP A 82 -7.59 9.43 13.25
CA ASP A 82 -6.23 9.42 12.70
C ASP A 82 -6.09 8.85 11.26
N PHE A 83 -7.19 8.48 10.61
CA PHE A 83 -7.20 7.79 9.31
C PHE A 83 -8.21 8.41 8.33
N ASP A 84 -8.26 9.73 8.24
CA ASP A 84 -9.25 10.48 7.44
C ASP A 84 -9.29 10.10 5.95
N MET A 85 -8.16 9.66 5.40
CA MET A 85 -8.01 9.25 3.99
C MET A 85 -8.51 7.82 3.69
N TYR A 86 -9.05 7.13 4.69
CA TYR A 86 -9.57 5.78 4.56
C TYR A 86 -11.05 5.75 4.86
N GLN A 87 -11.77 4.90 4.15
CA GLN A 87 -13.10 4.46 4.56
C GLN A 87 -13.12 2.95 4.76
N ARG A 88 -14.08 2.48 5.55
CA ARG A 88 -14.23 1.06 5.88
C ARG A 88 -15.68 0.63 5.77
N VAL A 89 -15.92 -0.41 5.00
CA VAL A 89 -17.23 -1.05 4.86
C VAL A 89 -17.15 -2.43 5.50
N VAL A 90 -18.07 -2.72 6.42
CA VAL A 90 -18.24 -4.05 6.99
C VAL A 90 -19.57 -4.61 6.51
N ARG A 91 -19.52 -5.78 5.90
CA ARG A 91 -20.67 -6.51 5.42
C ARG A 91 -20.78 -7.85 6.12
N MET A 92 -21.93 -8.10 6.70
CA MET A 92 -22.27 -9.33 7.41
C MET A 92 -23.38 -10.04 6.64
N GLU A 93 -23.16 -11.30 6.30
CA GLU A 93 -24.09 -12.11 5.50
C GLU A 93 -24.38 -13.42 6.23
N THR A 94 -25.65 -13.65 6.58
CA THR A 94 -26.10 -14.87 7.26
C THR A 94 -26.48 -15.96 6.26
N GLY A 95 -26.36 -17.23 6.65
CA GLY A 95 -26.59 -18.36 5.76
C GLY A 95 -25.53 -18.49 4.65
N ARG A 96 -24.36 -17.90 4.84
CA ARG A 96 -23.23 -17.94 3.90
C ARG A 96 -21.98 -18.52 4.59
N PRO A 97 -21.19 -19.35 3.87
CA PRO A 97 -21.47 -19.89 2.54
C PRO A 97 -22.58 -20.95 2.52
N VAL A 98 -22.91 -21.53 3.68
CA VAL A 98 -23.99 -22.53 3.86
C VAL A 98 -24.93 -22.10 4.99
N PRO A 99 -26.17 -22.65 5.05
CA PRO A 99 -27.07 -22.41 6.17
C PRO A 99 -26.40 -22.73 7.51
N GLY A 100 -26.63 -21.88 8.51
CA GLY A 100 -26.02 -21.99 9.84
C GLY A 100 -24.63 -21.37 9.98
N LEU A 101 -24.05 -20.79 8.91
CA LEU A 101 -22.83 -19.99 8.97
C LEU A 101 -23.10 -18.52 8.61
N GLN A 102 -22.18 -17.66 9.03
CA GLN A 102 -22.19 -16.24 8.69
C GLN A 102 -20.84 -15.83 8.11
N THR A 103 -20.85 -15.11 6.99
CA THR A 103 -19.64 -14.49 6.43
C THR A 103 -19.57 -13.03 6.85
N ALA A 104 -18.44 -12.61 7.40
CA ALA A 104 -18.11 -11.23 7.67
C ALA A 104 -17.01 -10.78 6.72
N THR A 105 -17.23 -9.68 6.01
CA THR A 105 -16.29 -9.08 5.06
C THR A 105 -16.01 -7.66 5.47
N VAL A 106 -14.74 -7.31 5.59
CA VAL A 106 -14.27 -5.94 5.83
C VAL A 106 -13.50 -5.47 4.62
N MET A 107 -13.95 -4.37 4.02
CA MET A 107 -13.26 -3.68 2.95
C MET A 107 -12.79 -2.33 3.46
N VAL A 108 -11.52 -2.00 3.19
CA VAL A 108 -10.95 -0.67 3.46
C VAL A 108 -10.50 -0.08 2.13
N SER A 109 -10.95 1.13 1.82
CA SER A 109 -10.57 1.84 0.58
C SER A 109 -9.92 3.19 0.87
N TRP A 110 -9.12 3.65 -0.08
CA TRP A 110 -8.44 4.94 -0.06
C TRP A 110 -8.32 5.50 -1.49
N ALA A 111 -7.93 6.78 -1.58
CA ALA A 111 -7.81 7.51 -2.84
C ALA A 111 -9.14 7.49 -3.64
N ASP A 112 -10.22 7.93 -2.99
CA ASP A 112 -11.57 8.00 -3.57
C ASP A 112 -12.01 6.68 -4.22
N ASP A 113 -11.76 5.57 -3.51
CA ASP A 113 -12.11 4.20 -3.90
C ASP A 113 -11.34 3.62 -5.08
N LEU A 114 -10.30 4.32 -5.55
CA LEU A 114 -9.40 3.79 -6.58
C LEU A 114 -8.64 2.54 -6.10
N HIS A 115 -8.39 2.44 -4.80
CA HIS A 115 -7.72 1.29 -4.20
C HIS A 115 -8.47 0.76 -3.00
N SER A 116 -8.39 -0.56 -2.79
CA SER A 116 -8.99 -1.22 -1.63
C SER A 116 -8.25 -2.49 -1.22
N VAL A 117 -8.46 -2.88 0.04
CA VAL A 117 -8.10 -4.18 0.61
C VAL A 117 -9.35 -4.79 1.21
N THR A 118 -9.59 -6.06 0.91
CA THR A 118 -10.74 -6.81 1.44
C THR A 118 -10.26 -8.04 2.18
N VAL A 119 -10.80 -8.25 3.38
CA VAL A 119 -10.53 -9.42 4.23
C VAL A 119 -11.87 -10.00 4.69
N SER A 120 -11.95 -11.33 4.77
CA SER A 120 -13.20 -12.00 5.15
C SER A 120 -12.95 -13.11 6.16
N THR A 121 -13.98 -13.43 6.93
CA THR A 121 -14.03 -14.56 7.85
C THR A 121 -15.39 -15.24 7.82
N ILE A 122 -15.41 -16.50 8.21
CA ILE A 122 -16.62 -17.24 8.53
C ILE A 122 -16.77 -17.27 10.05
N LEU A 123 -17.99 -17.08 10.53
CA LEU A 123 -18.43 -17.21 11.91
C LEU A 123 -19.41 -18.38 11.98
N ALA A 124 -19.27 -19.18 13.03
CA ALA A 124 -20.13 -20.31 13.33
C ALA A 124 -20.81 -20.09 14.71
N PRO A 125 -21.98 -20.71 14.95
CA PRO A 125 -22.74 -20.59 16.20
C PRO A 125 -21.95 -20.97 17.45
#